data_AF-A0A5E7DRT8-F1
#
_entry.id   AF-A0A5E7DRT8-F1
#
_cell.length_a   1.000
_cell.length_b   1.000
_cell.length_c   1.000
_cell.angle_alpha   90.00
_cell.angle_beta   90.00
_cell.angle_gamma   90.00
#
_symmetry.space_group_name_H-M   'P 1'
#
loop_
_entity.id
_entity.type
_entity.pdbx_description
1 polymer ?
#
loop_
_entity_poly.entity_id
_entity_poly.type
_entity_poly.pdbx_seq_one_letter_code
_entity_poly.pdbx_strand_id
1 'polypeptide(L)'
;MLNDNAKTSHTTESPKFDPESPSRKPAMAERRPNPIFTIVPTVNSETLLVHACETLASASVMASELAFILEGPKCNLALAIQQMISLAELSVNRVLDQVDPQE
;
A
#
# COMPACT_ATOMS: atom_id res chain seq x y z
N MET A 1 24.06 -38.41 54.40
CA MET A 1 25.40 -37.92 54.03
C MET A 1 25.15 -36.62 53.25
N LEU A 2 25.03 -35.50 53.95
CA LEU A 2 26.05 -34.45 54.14
C LEU A 2 26.77 -34.00 52.84
N ASN A 3 26.48 -32.74 52.51
CA ASN A 3 27.04 -31.83 51.52
C ASN A 3 28.56 -31.64 51.67
N ASP A 4 29.28 -31.40 50.57
CA ASP A 4 30.39 -30.43 50.55
C ASP A 4 30.98 -30.19 49.15
N ASN A 5 31.05 -28.90 48.79
CA ASN A 5 32.05 -28.18 47.97
C ASN A 5 32.37 -28.72 46.54
N ALA A 6 32.93 -27.97 45.59
CA ALA A 6 33.61 -26.70 45.57
C ALA A 6 33.40 -26.03 44.20
N LYS A 7 33.42 -24.70 44.22
CA LYS A 7 33.50 -23.83 43.05
C LYS A 7 34.93 -23.89 42.50
N THR A 8 35.12 -24.32 41.26
CA THR A 8 36.37 -24.14 40.50
C THR A 8 36.05 -23.53 39.14
N SER A 9 36.47 -22.28 39.01
CA SER A 9 36.47 -21.45 37.81
C SER A 9 37.58 -21.87 36.87
N HIS A 10 37.29 -22.21 35.61
CA HIS A 10 38.28 -22.14 34.53
C HIS A 10 37.61 -21.92 33.15
N THR A 11 38.09 -20.85 32.51
CA THR A 11 38.38 -20.76 31.07
C THR A 11 37.22 -20.50 30.09
N THR A 12 37.20 -19.24 29.66
CA THR A 12 36.75 -18.69 28.38
C THR A 12 36.87 -19.67 27.21
N GLU A 13 35.74 -20.06 26.62
CA GLU A 13 35.69 -20.50 25.22
C GLU A 13 34.45 -19.89 24.56
N SER A 14 34.70 -18.96 23.64
CA SER A 14 33.69 -18.29 22.83
C SER A 14 32.91 -19.31 21.98
N PRO A 15 31.57 -19.22 21.86
CA PRO A 15 30.84 -20.07 20.93
C PRO A 15 31.24 -19.72 19.48
N LYS A 16 31.83 -20.68 18.78
CA LYS A 16 32.07 -20.64 17.35
C LYS A 16 30.71 -20.63 16.66
N PHE A 17 30.36 -19.52 16.01
CA PHE A 17 29.14 -19.37 15.23
C PHE A 17 29.37 -20.06 13.88
N ASP A 18 28.96 -21.31 13.74
CA ASP A 18 28.88 -21.95 12.43
C ASP A 18 27.81 -21.22 11.60
N PRO A 19 28.11 -20.71 10.39
CA PRO A 19 27.12 -20.04 9.58
C PRO A 19 26.20 -21.08 8.96
N GLU A 20 25.08 -21.34 9.64
CA GLU A 20 23.99 -22.15 9.15
C GLU A 20 23.34 -21.50 7.91
N SER A 21 23.40 -22.25 6.79
CA SER A 21 22.63 -22.17 5.54
C SER A 21 22.00 -20.83 5.10
N PRO A 22 22.27 -20.35 3.86
CA PRO A 22 21.51 -19.23 3.32
C PRO A 22 20.05 -19.67 3.14
N SER A 23 19.20 -19.09 3.99
CA SER A 23 17.75 -19.19 3.96
C SER A 23 17.23 -19.12 2.52
N ARG A 24 16.71 -20.25 2.03
CA ARG A 24 16.15 -20.39 0.69
C ARG A 24 14.94 -19.46 0.60
N LYS A 25 15.14 -18.29 0.00
CA LYS A 25 14.05 -17.34 -0.31
C LYS A 25 12.94 -18.13 -0.99
N PRO A 26 11.67 -18.04 -0.54
CA PRO A 26 10.58 -18.69 -1.25
C PRO A 26 10.61 -18.16 -2.68
N ALA A 27 10.72 -19.06 -3.67
CA ALA A 27 10.60 -18.69 -5.06
C ALA A 27 9.30 -17.90 -5.19
N MET A 28 9.42 -16.61 -5.49
CA MET A 28 8.28 -15.80 -5.89
C MET A 28 7.62 -16.58 -7.00
N ALA A 29 6.48 -17.21 -6.72
CA ALA A 29 5.64 -17.76 -7.77
C ALA A 29 5.44 -16.60 -8.75
N GLU A 30 5.96 -16.75 -9.97
CA GLU A 30 5.71 -15.80 -11.05
C GLU A 30 4.19 -15.76 -11.23
N ARG A 31 3.55 -14.83 -10.54
CA ARG A 31 2.15 -14.50 -10.80
C ARG A 31 2.15 -13.90 -12.18
N ARG A 32 1.87 -14.73 -13.19
CA ARG A 32 1.55 -14.27 -14.52
C ARG A 32 0.31 -13.40 -14.38
N PRO A 33 0.42 -12.08 -14.54
CA PRO A 33 -0.76 -11.24 -14.57
C PRO A 33 -1.60 -11.76 -15.73
N ASN A 34 -2.89 -11.99 -15.50
CA ASN A 34 -3.85 -12.17 -16.59
C ASN A 34 -4.56 -10.83 -16.76
N PRO A 35 -4.03 -9.89 -17.56
CA PRO A 35 -4.62 -8.58 -17.67
C PRO A 35 -5.86 -8.68 -18.56
N ILE A 36 -7.04 -8.60 -17.95
CA ILE A 36 -8.28 -8.30 -18.69
C ILE A 36 -8.26 -6.84 -19.18
N PHE A 37 -7.51 -5.97 -18.48
CA PHE A 37 -7.33 -4.56 -18.82
C PHE A 37 -5.86 -4.16 -18.71
N THR A 38 -5.39 -3.29 -19.61
CA THR A 38 -4.05 -2.69 -19.58
C THR A 38 -4.13 -1.23 -19.99
N ILE A 39 -3.25 -0.40 -19.43
CA ILE A 39 -3.02 0.96 -19.92
C ILE A 39 -2.04 0.86 -21.09
N VAL A 40 -2.34 1.51 -22.21
CA VAL A 40 -1.46 1.51 -23.39
C VAL A 40 -0.20 2.33 -23.06
N PRO A 41 1.03 1.80 -23.27
CA PRO A 41 2.27 2.47 -22.88
C PRO A 41 2.53 3.82 -23.56
N THR A 42 1.85 4.11 -24.68
CA THR A 42 2.02 5.35 -25.44
C THR A 42 1.10 6.49 -24.95
N VAL A 43 0.22 6.24 -23.99
CA VAL A 43 -0.65 7.27 -23.43
C VAL A 43 0.18 8.19 -22.55
N ASN A 44 0.07 9.49 -22.77
CA ASN A 44 0.81 10.48 -22.00
C ASN A 44 0.23 10.64 -20.59
N SER A 45 1.04 11.15 -19.66
CA SER A 45 0.63 11.34 -18.26
C SER A 45 -0.56 12.27 -18.13
N GLU A 46 -0.66 13.31 -18.95
CA GLU A 46 -1.78 14.25 -18.98
C GLU A 46 -3.12 13.53 -19.24
N THR A 47 -3.20 12.71 -20.29
CA THR A 47 -4.40 11.93 -20.63
C THR A 47 -4.75 10.95 -19.52
N LEU A 48 -3.75 10.30 -18.89
CA LEU A 48 -3.99 9.42 -17.75
C LEU A 48 -4.54 10.17 -16.54
N LEU A 49 -4.01 11.36 -16.26
CA LEU A 49 -4.45 12.20 -15.15
C LEU A 49 -5.84 12.79 -15.39
N VAL A 50 -6.15 13.24 -16.62
CA VAL A 50 -7.50 13.69 -17.01
C VAL A 50 -8.51 12.56 -16.82
N HIS A 51 -8.22 11.37 -17.36
CA HIS A 51 -9.09 10.20 -17.18
C HIS A 51 -9.24 9.83 -15.69
N ALA A 52 -8.17 9.95 -14.90
CA ALA A 52 -8.24 9.74 -13.45
C ALA A 52 -9.15 10.77 -12.77
N CYS A 53 -9.06 12.06 -13.11
CA CYS A 53 -9.96 13.10 -12.62
C CYS A 53 -11.42 12.82 -12.98
N GLU A 54 -11.71 12.48 -14.23
CA GLU A 54 -13.07 12.14 -14.67
C GLU A 54 -13.63 10.90 -13.93
N THR A 55 -12.78 9.90 -13.72
CA THR A 55 -13.14 8.69 -12.96
C THR A 55 -13.42 9.02 -11.49
N LEU A 56 -12.58 9.86 -10.87
CA LEU A 56 -12.74 10.29 -9.48
C LEU A 56 -14.00 11.16 -9.31
N ALA A 57 -14.26 12.09 -10.22
CA ALA A 57 -15.47 12.91 -10.23
C ALA A 57 -16.73 12.02 -10.33
N SER A 58 -16.70 11.01 -11.20
CA SER A 58 -17.78 10.03 -11.31
C SER A 58 -17.97 9.22 -10.01
N ALA A 59 -16.86 8.76 -9.41
CA ALA A 59 -16.89 8.07 -8.13
C ALA A 59 -17.42 8.96 -6.99
N SER A 60 -17.10 10.25 -7.05
CA SER A 60 -17.50 11.27 -6.09
C SER A 60 -19.03 11.47 -6.06
N VAL A 61 -19.62 11.56 -7.26
CA VAL A 61 -21.08 11.60 -7.42
C VAL A 61 -21.73 10.32 -6.89
N MET A 62 -21.20 9.14 -7.25
CA MET A 62 -21.74 7.87 -6.79
C MET A 62 -21.66 7.70 -5.26
N ALA A 63 -20.55 8.09 -4.64
CA ALA A 63 -20.38 8.00 -3.19
C ALA A 63 -21.31 8.97 -2.45
N SER A 64 -21.51 10.16 -2.99
CA SER A 64 -22.49 11.13 -2.46
C SER A 64 -23.93 10.62 -2.57
N GLU A 65 -24.30 10.08 -3.72
CA GLU A 65 -25.64 9.50 -3.92
C GLU A 65 -25.86 8.28 -3.01
N LEU A 66 -24.84 7.43 -2.87
CA LEU A 66 -24.87 6.31 -1.93
C LEU A 66 -25.05 6.78 -0.47
N ALA A 67 -24.42 7.88 -0.07
CA ALA A 67 -24.59 8.45 1.26
C ALA A 67 -26.04 8.93 1.51
N PHE A 68 -26.73 9.40 0.47
CA PHE A 68 -28.14 9.79 0.56
C PHE A 68 -29.10 8.59 0.67
N ILE A 69 -28.77 7.47 0.02
CA ILE A 69 -29.59 6.24 0.04
C ILE A 69 -29.42 5.47 1.37
N LEU A 70 -28.24 5.56 1.99
CA LEU A 70 -27.92 4.81 3.20
C LEU A 70 -28.39 5.53 4.46
N GLU A 71 -28.87 4.76 5.44
CA GLU A 71 -29.23 5.26 6.76
C GLU A 71 -28.24 4.84 7.85
N GLY A 72 -28.19 5.61 8.93
CA GLY A 72 -27.40 5.30 10.12
C GLY A 72 -25.89 5.24 9.86
N PRO A 73 -25.14 4.36 10.54
CA PRO A 73 -23.67 4.31 10.44
C PRO A 73 -23.12 4.07 9.03
N LYS A 74 -23.90 3.50 8.11
CA LYS A 74 -23.48 3.25 6.72
C LYS A 74 -23.43 4.54 5.89
N CYS A 75 -24.28 5.53 6.19
CA CYS A 75 -24.19 6.87 5.62
C CYS A 75 -22.82 7.49 5.93
N ASN A 76 -22.38 7.42 7.19
CA ASN A 76 -21.08 7.94 7.61
C ASN A 76 -19.91 7.27 6.87
N LEU A 77 -20.02 5.96 6.58
CA LEU A 77 -19.02 5.26 5.78
C LEU A 77 -18.99 5.76 4.34
N ALA A 78 -20.15 5.96 3.71
CA ALA A 78 -20.22 6.51 2.35
C ALA A 78 -19.68 7.95 2.29
N LEU A 79 -19.98 8.78 3.29
CA LEU A 79 -19.40 10.12 3.43
C LEU A 79 -17.88 10.09 3.62
N ALA A 80 -17.34 9.12 4.37
CA ALA A 80 -15.90 8.94 4.52
C ALA A 80 -15.23 8.52 3.21
N ILE A 81 -15.86 7.63 2.43
CA ILE A 81 -15.41 7.28 1.08
C ILE A 81 -15.39 8.53 0.19
N GLN A 82 -16.47 9.31 0.24
CA GLN A 82 -16.57 10.54 -0.52
C GLN A 82 -15.46 11.53 -0.17
N GLN A 83 -15.17 11.71 1.11
CA GLN A 83 -14.07 12.56 1.56
C GLN A 83 -12.71 12.06 1.06
N MET A 84 -12.45 10.75 1.08
CA MET A 84 -11.20 10.19 0.53
C MET A 84 -11.07 10.43 -0.97
N ILE A 85 -12.17 10.34 -1.73
CA ILE A 85 -12.18 10.64 -3.16
C ILE A 85 -11.82 12.11 -3.40
N SER A 86 -12.43 13.05 -2.67
CA SER A 86 -12.09 14.47 -2.80
C SER A 86 -10.62 14.79 -2.47
N LEU A 87 -10.03 14.09 -1.50
CA LEU A 87 -8.59 14.23 -1.21
C LEU A 87 -7.71 13.68 -2.35
N ALA A 88 -8.15 12.60 -3.00
CA ALA A 88 -7.47 12.07 -4.19
C ALA A 88 -7.59 13.05 -5.37
N GLU A 89 -8.76 13.65 -5.60
CA GLU A 89 -8.95 14.69 -6.63
C GLU A 89 -7.99 15.86 -6.43
N LEU A 90 -7.85 16.36 -5.19
CA LEU A 90 -6.88 17.43 -4.89
C LEU A 90 -5.43 17.01 -5.18
N SER A 91 -5.09 15.75 -4.91
CA SER A 91 -3.76 15.22 -5.18
C SER A 91 -3.48 15.09 -6.68
N VAL A 92 -4.46 14.60 -7.45
CA VAL A 92 -4.35 14.48 -8.91
C VAL A 92 -4.31 15.85 -9.57
N ASN A 93 -5.16 16.79 -9.16
CA ASN A 93 -5.14 18.17 -9.65
C ASN A 93 -3.78 18.83 -9.39
N ARG A 94 -3.19 18.61 -8.21
CA ARG A 94 -1.85 19.14 -7.92
C ARG A 94 -0.75 18.54 -8.80
N VAL A 95 -0.89 17.27 -9.19
CA VAL A 95 0.04 16.64 -10.14
C VAL A 95 -0.19 17.19 -11.56
N LEU A 96 -1.45 17.42 -11.95
CA LEU A 96 -1.82 18.09 -13.21
C LEU A 96 -1.18 19.48 -13.32
N ASP A 97 -1.31 20.31 -12.29
CA ASP A 97 -0.69 21.66 -12.24
C ASP A 97 0.85 21.62 -12.38
N GLN A 98 1.49 20.50 -12.03
CA GLN A 98 2.94 20.32 -12.17
C GLN A 98 3.35 19.86 -13.56
N VAL A 99 2.49 19.09 -14.25
CA VAL A 99 2.77 18.59 -15.60
C VAL A 99 2.34 19.55 -16.69
N ASP A 100 1.40 20.45 -16.40
CA ASP A 100 0.99 21.58 -17.24
C ASP A 100 1.28 22.91 -16.52
N PRO A 101 2.54 23.38 -16.50
CA PRO A 101 2.85 24.70 -15.99
C PRO A 101 2.20 25.72 -16.92
N GLN A 102 1.14 26.38 -16.45
CA GLN A 102 0.54 27.52 -17.13
C GLN A 102 1.61 28.61 -17.31
N GLU A 103 2.12 28.80 -18.54
CA GLU A 103 2.94 29.96 -18.93
C GLU A 103 2.08 31.22 -19.12
#